data_AF-A0A3A8GYK0-F1
#
_entry.id   AF-A0A3A8GYK0-F1
#
_cell.length_a   1.000
_cell.length_b   1.000
_cell.length_c   1.000
_cell.angle_alpha   90.00
_cell.angle_beta   90.00
_cell.angle_gamma   90.00
#
_symmetry.space_group_name_H-M   'P 1'
#
loop_
_entity.id
_entity.type
_entity.pdbx_description
1 polymer ?
#
loop_
_entity_poly.entity_id
_entity_poly.type
_entity_poly.pdbx_seq_one_letter_code
_entity_poly.pdbx_strand_id
1 'polypeptide(L)'
;MDELVAQEDLLRQHFTGPKWQGACANGIDEETAQEIERILGLSGVTRELGVRVDRARLAESHEAWVYVEVPAQPENGFASLERLPASKGILTWANSD
;
A
#
# COMPACT_ATOMS: atom_id res chain seq x y z
N MET A 1 8.86 18.35 -10.17
CA MET A 1 7.42 18.66 -10.12
C MET A 1 6.81 17.49 -9.39
N ASP A 2 6.79 17.56 -8.06
CA ASP A 2 6.09 16.58 -7.22
C ASP A 2 4.61 16.77 -7.50
N GLU A 3 4.12 16.04 -8.50
CA GLU A 3 2.70 15.75 -8.59
C GLU A 3 2.41 14.97 -7.31
N LEU A 4 1.76 15.62 -6.33
CA LEU A 4 1.22 14.95 -5.15
C LEU A 4 0.22 13.92 -5.67
N VAL A 5 0.71 12.72 -5.96
CA VAL A 5 -0.15 11.60 -6.32
C VAL A 5 -1.00 11.36 -5.09
N ALA A 6 -2.30 11.61 -5.21
CA ALA A 6 -3.26 11.27 -4.18
C ALA A 6 -3.45 9.75 -4.16
N GLN A 7 -2.43 9.03 -3.66
CA GLN A 7 -2.41 7.57 -3.58
C GLN A 7 -3.62 7.07 -2.78
N GLU A 8 -4.03 7.82 -1.76
CA GLU A 8 -5.27 7.60 -1.02
C GLU A 8 -6.51 7.67 -1.92
N ASP A 9 -6.64 8.68 -2.78
CA ASP A 9 -7.79 8.78 -3.69
C ASP A 9 -7.81 7.62 -4.70
N LEU A 10 -6.64 7.16 -5.15
CA LEU A 10 -6.53 6.00 -6.05
C LEU A 10 -6.90 4.69 -5.35
N LEU A 11 -6.48 4.50 -4.10
CA LEU A 11 -6.88 3.34 -3.28
C LEU A 11 -8.39 3.38 -3.05
N ARG A 12 -8.93 4.54 -2.65
CA ARG A 12 -10.38 4.73 -2.47
C ARG A 12 -11.14 4.43 -3.75
N GLN A 13 -10.67 4.91 -4.91
CA GLN A 13 -11.30 4.62 -6.21
C GLN A 13 -11.25 3.12 -6.57
N HIS A 14 -10.15 2.43 -6.28
CA HIS A 14 -10.05 0.99 -6.52
C HIS A 14 -11.10 0.21 -5.71
N PHE A 15 -11.19 0.51 -4.41
CA PHE A 15 -12.10 -0.19 -3.49
C PHE A 15 -13.57 0.22 -3.63
N THR A 16 -13.86 1.45 -4.07
CA THR A 16 -15.23 1.87 -4.43
C THR A 16 -15.63 1.48 -5.86
N GLY A 17 -14.70 0.94 -6.64
CA GLY A 17 -14.92 0.49 -8.01
C GLY A 17 -15.78 -0.78 -8.14
N PRO A 18 -16.05 -1.23 -9.37
CA PRO A 18 -17.03 -2.29 -9.66
C PRO A 18 -16.70 -3.66 -9.05
N LYS A 19 -15.42 -3.92 -8.76
CA LYS A 19 -14.94 -5.17 -8.17
C LYS A 19 -15.36 -5.30 -6.70
N TRP A 20 -15.10 -4.26 -5.91
CA TRP A 20 -15.25 -4.29 -4.46
C TRP A 20 -16.50 -3.56 -3.97
N GLN A 21 -17.00 -2.57 -4.73
CA GLN A 21 -18.21 -1.82 -4.43
C GLN A 21 -18.22 -1.23 -3.00
N GLY A 22 -17.03 -0.90 -2.48
CA GLY A 22 -16.83 -0.34 -1.15
C GLY A 22 -16.65 -1.36 -0.02
N ALA A 23 -16.58 -2.67 -0.29
CA ALA A 23 -16.45 -3.68 0.78
C ALA A 23 -15.56 -4.88 0.41
N CYS A 24 -14.67 -5.26 1.32
CA CYS A 24 -13.81 -6.44 1.23
C CYS A 24 -13.99 -7.37 2.44
N ALA A 25 -15.17 -7.99 2.58
CA ALA A 25 -15.51 -8.79 3.76
C ALA A 25 -14.66 -10.07 3.94
N ASN A 26 -14.01 -10.57 2.89
CA ASN A 26 -13.26 -11.83 2.89
C ASN A 26 -11.77 -11.64 2.60
N GLY A 27 -11.22 -10.46 2.86
CA GLY A 27 -9.88 -10.14 2.43
C GLY A 27 -9.82 -9.47 1.06
N ILE A 28 -8.58 -9.23 0.61
CA ILE A 28 -8.26 -8.85 -0.76
C ILE A 28 -7.67 -10.05 -1.52
N ASP A 29 -7.64 -9.97 -2.85
CA ASP A 29 -6.99 -10.99 -3.69
C ASP A 29 -5.63 -10.51 -4.23
N GLU A 30 -4.96 -11.43 -4.93
CA GLU A 30 -3.65 -11.22 -5.52
C GLU A 30 -3.62 -10.07 -6.55
N GLU A 31 -4.70 -9.91 -7.33
CA GLU A 31 -4.84 -8.81 -8.30
C GLU A 31 -4.93 -7.47 -7.58
N THR A 32 -5.73 -7.38 -6.52
CA THR A 32 -5.86 -6.16 -5.73
C THR A 32 -4.57 -5.82 -4.99
N ALA A 33 -3.85 -6.80 -4.47
CA ALA A 33 -2.53 -6.57 -3.89
C ALA A 33 -1.52 -6.04 -4.92
N GLN A 34 -1.55 -6.52 -6.17
CA GLN A 34 -0.74 -5.97 -7.25
C GLN A 34 -1.13 -4.54 -7.61
N GLU A 35 -2.43 -4.23 -7.62
CA GLU A 35 -2.91 -2.87 -7.90
C GLU A 35 -2.54 -1.88 -6.79
N ILE A 36 -2.61 -2.29 -5.52
CA ILE A 36 -2.11 -1.49 -4.39
C ILE A 36 -0.62 -1.21 -4.57
N GLU A 37 0.20 -2.22 -4.86
CA GLU A 37 1.63 -2.05 -5.10
C GLU A 37 1.92 -1.11 -6.29
N ARG A 38 1.10 -1.18 -7.36
CA ARG A 38 1.18 -0.25 -8.49
C ARG A 38 0.91 1.19 -8.06
N ILE A 39 -0.15 1.43 -7.26
CA ILE A 39 -0.48 2.75 -6.72
C ILE A 39 0.63 3.26 -5.79
N LEU A 40 1.17 2.39 -4.94
CA LEU A 40 2.32 2.70 -4.09
C LEU A 40 3.58 3.02 -4.92
N GLY A 41 3.75 2.42 -6.08
CA GLY A 41 4.86 2.73 -6.99
C GLY A 41 4.80 4.13 -7.64
N LEU A 42 3.67 4.84 -7.54
CA LEU A 42 3.50 6.17 -8.14
C LEU A 42 4.20 7.28 -7.35
N SER A 43 4.30 7.16 -6.03
CA SER A 43 5.07 8.10 -5.20
C SER A 43 6.53 7.67 -5.11
N GLY A 44 7.44 8.64 -5.25
CA GLY A 44 8.87 8.42 -5.11
C GLY A 44 9.22 7.80 -3.75
N VAL A 45 8.58 8.27 -2.68
CA VAL A 45 8.84 7.81 -1.30
C VAL A 45 8.48 6.35 -1.10
N THR A 46 7.25 5.95 -1.42
CA THR A 46 6.80 4.56 -1.23
C THR A 46 7.46 3.59 -2.21
N ARG A 47 7.82 4.06 -3.41
CA ARG A 47 8.62 3.31 -4.37
C ARG A 47 10.04 3.07 -3.86
N GLU A 48 10.70 4.09 -3.30
CA GLU A 48 12.04 3.97 -2.74
C GLU A 48 12.07 3.09 -1.50
N LEU A 49 11.08 3.23 -0.62
CA LEU A 49 10.89 2.33 0.51
C LEU A 49 10.63 0.88 0.07
N GLY A 50 10.17 0.66 -1.16
CA GLY A 50 9.87 -0.68 -1.68
C GLY A 50 8.75 -1.37 -0.91
N VAL A 51 7.74 -0.60 -0.47
CA VAL A 51 6.59 -1.12 0.28
C VAL A 51 5.86 -2.17 -0.56
N ARG A 52 5.59 -3.33 0.04
CA ARG A 52 4.86 -4.44 -0.60
C ARG A 52 3.69 -4.88 0.26
N VAL A 53 2.65 -5.45 -0.36
CA VAL A 53 1.54 -6.04 0.38
C VAL A 53 1.97 -7.40 0.92
N ASP A 54 1.64 -7.70 2.19
CA ASP A 54 1.91 -8.99 2.82
C ASP A 54 0.98 -10.06 2.21
N ARG A 55 1.50 -10.81 1.24
CA ARG A 55 0.76 -11.86 0.53
C ARG A 55 0.31 -13.01 1.44
N ALA A 56 0.91 -13.18 2.62
CA ALA A 56 0.47 -14.19 3.58
C ALA A 56 -0.79 -13.77 4.36
N ARG A 57 -1.17 -12.48 4.30
CA ARG A 57 -2.25 -11.90 5.12
C ARG A 57 -3.32 -11.17 4.29
N LEU A 58 -3.46 -11.54 3.02
CA LEU A 58 -4.47 -10.96 2.14
C LEU A 58 -5.91 -11.20 2.66
N ALA A 59 -6.17 -12.39 3.20
CA ALA A 59 -7.45 -12.77 3.79
C ALA A 59 -7.82 -11.95 5.04
N GLU A 60 -6.83 -11.32 5.68
CA GLU A 60 -7.02 -10.48 6.86
C GLU A 60 -7.02 -8.99 6.51
N SER A 61 -6.88 -8.60 5.25
CA SER A 61 -6.81 -7.20 4.83
C SER A 61 -8.15 -6.70 4.30
N HIS A 62 -8.42 -5.39 4.40
CA HIS A 62 -9.73 -4.81 4.10
C HIS A 62 -9.64 -3.57 3.22
N GLU A 63 -10.79 -3.07 2.77
CA GLU A 63 -10.93 -1.91 1.88
C GLU A 63 -10.38 -0.59 2.46
N ALA A 64 -10.10 -0.56 3.77
CA ALA A 64 -9.61 0.61 4.50
C ALA A 64 -8.17 0.41 5.03
N TRP A 65 -7.65 -0.81 4.98
CA TRP A 65 -6.35 -1.14 5.55
C TRP A 65 -5.79 -2.47 5.05
N VAL A 66 -4.48 -2.54 4.82
CA VAL A 66 -3.80 -3.77 4.36
C VAL A 66 -2.52 -4.01 5.14
N TYR A 67 -2.16 -5.28 5.30
CA TYR A 67 -0.83 -5.64 5.82
C TYR A 67 0.23 -5.39 4.76
N VAL A 68 1.32 -4.75 5.17
CA VAL A 68 2.46 -4.42 4.31
C VAL A 68 3.77 -4.84 4.93
N GLU A 69 4.76 -5.03 4.08
CA GLU A 69 6.15 -5.25 4.44
C GLU A 69 7.00 -4.14 3.83
N VAL A 70 7.93 -3.61 4.62
CA VAL A 70 8.94 -2.65 4.20
C VAL A 70 10.30 -3.35 4.29
N PRO A 71 11.01 -3.57 3.18
CA PRO A 71 12.32 -4.20 3.20
C PRO A 71 13.35 -3.32 3.91
N ALA A 72 14.43 -3.95 4.40
CA ALA A 72 15.56 -3.24 4.98
C ALA A 72 16.16 -2.29 3.94
N GLN A 73 16.35 -1.03 4.32
CA GLN A 73 16.91 -0.01 3.43
C GLN A 73 18.45 -0.10 3.40
N PRO A 74 19.09 0.08 2.23
CA PRO A 74 20.54 0.04 2.12
C PRO A 74 21.20 1.22 2.88
N GLU A 75 22.42 1.02 3.36
CA GLU A 75 23.17 2.00 4.17
C GLU A 75 23.44 3.34 3.46
N ASN A 76 23.31 3.40 2.13
CA ASN A 76 23.52 4.59 1.30
C ASN A 76 22.21 5.11 0.67
N GLY A 77 21.05 4.82 1.26
CA GLY A 77 19.74 5.31 0.81
C GLY A 77 19.59 6.83 0.97
N PHE A 78 18.51 7.41 0.42
CA PHE A 78 18.20 8.84 0.56
C PHE A 78 18.27 9.27 2.04
N ALA A 79 19.00 10.37 2.29
CA ALA A 79 19.45 10.84 3.61
C ALA A 79 18.37 11.06 4.70
N SER A 80 17.08 10.92 4.37
CA SER A 80 15.96 11.08 5.31
C SER A 80 15.36 9.76 5.80
N LEU A 81 15.71 8.62 5.18
CA LEU A 81 15.15 7.29 5.49
C LEU A 81 16.23 6.25 5.82
N GLU A 82 17.45 6.71 6.12
CA GLU A 82 18.57 5.84 6.46
C GLU A 82 18.19 4.93 7.65
N ARG A 83 18.43 3.62 7.48
CA ARG A 83 18.40 2.58 8.53
C ARG A 83 17.04 2.06 8.98
N LEU A 84 15.99 2.08 8.15
CA LEU A 84 14.79 1.32 8.49
C LEU A 84 15.09 -0.20 8.40
N PRO A 85 14.97 -0.95 9.51
CA PRO A 85 15.07 -2.41 9.47
C PRO A 85 13.89 -2.98 8.68
N ALA A 86 14.03 -4.20 8.17
CA ALA A 86 12.90 -4.92 7.60
C ALA A 86 11.76 -4.97 8.62
N SER A 87 10.60 -4.48 8.24
CA SER A 87 9.49 -4.23 9.15
C SER A 87 8.17 -4.65 8.53
N LYS A 88 7.25 -5.12 9.37
CA LYS A 88 5.84 -5.33 9.00
C LYS A 88 5.00 -4.18 9.52
N GLY A 89 3.97 -3.80 8.79
CA GLY A 89 3.08 -2.72 9.14
C GLY A 89 1.66 -2.92 8.64
N ILE A 90 0.80 -1.97 9.00
CA ILE A 90 -0.55 -1.83 8.45
C ILE A 90 -0.58 -0.49 7.74
N LEU A 91 -0.87 -0.52 6.45
CA LEU A 91 -1.17 0.68 5.68
C LEU A 91 -2.67 0.95 5.79
N THR A 92 -3.05 2.16 6.16
CA THR A 92 -4.45 2.56 6.39
C THR A 92 -4.76 3.85 5.62
N TRP A 93 -5.98 4.02 5.15
CA TRP A 93 -6.47 5.25 4.51
C TRP A 93 -7.92 5.52 4.90
N ALA A 94 -8.44 6.71 4.58
CA ALA A 94 -9.84 6.99 4.85
C ALA A 94 -10.75 6.09 3.99
N ASN A 95 -11.63 5.36 4.66
CA ASN A 95 -12.76 4.71 4.01
C ASN A 95 -14.00 5.60 4.11
N SER A 96 -14.98 5.38 3.25
CA SER A 96 -16.19 6.21 3.16
C SER A 96 -17.24 5.95 4.25
N ASP A 97 -16.86 5.34 5.38
CA ASP A 97 -17.76 4.95 6.48
C ASP A 97 -17.61 5.89 7.70
#